data_AF-A0A553AHF0-F1
#
_entry.id   AF-A0A553AHF0-F1
#
_cell.length_a   1.000
_cell.length_b   1.000
_cell.length_c   1.000
_cell.angle_alpha   90.00
_cell.angle_beta   90.00
_cell.angle_gamma   90.00
#
_symmetry.space_group_name_H-M   'P 1'
#
loop_
_entity.id
_entity.type
_entity.pdbx_description
1 polymer ?
#
loop_
_entity_poly.entity_id
_entity_poly.type
_entity_poly.pdbx_seq_one_letter_code
_entity_poly.pdbx_strand_id
1 'polypeptide(L)'
;MFDWIPSENYTLIYYNMLFMVVLLTVLHTQLLGIDERKNKSYLQFTGKIILLFVILYMGLRPVSGFYFGDMGTYNMYFESYQEGNPIIAKDDVAFHLFMKACSYVMTAGTFFLLCAAIYVLPLWYLSKKWFADYWFYAFLLLVGSFSFWAYGTNGIRNGMATSLFIIALVFTERKAVMIFFLLLACAVHKSILLPTVAYGLTLVQNNPKKYFYVWLAAIPLSLALGGFWENFFAGLGFGDDRMSYLTEGNINEDDFSSTGFRWDFLIYSATGVFAGYYFVIKKGFKDKLYHHLLNIYLIVNAFWILVIRANFSNRFAYLSWFMLALVIIYPFLKQRFFLKQHQVIGYVLIAYFTFTYLMNVILA
;
A
#
# COMPACT_ATOMS: atom_id res chain seq x y z
N MET A 1 13.19 -22.07 -1.94
CA MET A 1 11.77 -21.67 -1.79
C MET A 1 11.17 -22.52 -0.67
N PHE A 2 10.03 -22.13 -0.11
CA PHE A 2 9.32 -22.83 0.97
C PHE A 2 8.23 -23.76 0.39
N ASP A 3 8.62 -24.60 -0.57
CA ASP A 3 7.69 -25.42 -1.38
C ASP A 3 7.00 -26.54 -0.60
N TRP A 4 7.42 -26.75 0.66
CA TRP A 4 6.81 -27.70 1.59
C TRP A 4 5.47 -27.21 2.17
N ILE A 5 5.12 -25.94 2.00
CA ILE A 5 3.81 -25.38 2.32
C ILE A 5 2.97 -25.36 1.02
N PRO A 6 1.74 -25.91 0.99
CA PRO A 6 0.88 -25.79 -0.17
C PRO A 6 0.55 -24.33 -0.50
N SER A 7 0.64 -23.95 -1.78
CA SER A 7 0.44 -22.57 -2.25
C SER A 7 -0.91 -21.96 -1.82
N GLU A 8 -1.97 -22.75 -1.79
CA GLU A 8 -3.32 -22.37 -1.33
C GLU A 8 -3.35 -21.87 0.12
N ASN A 9 -2.47 -22.38 0.98
CA ASN A 9 -2.47 -22.07 2.41
C ASN A 9 -1.68 -20.80 2.73
N TYR A 10 -0.92 -20.23 1.78
CA TYR A 10 -0.01 -19.12 2.07
C TYR A 10 -0.70 -17.87 2.57
N THR A 11 -1.77 -17.46 1.89
CA THR A 11 -2.54 -16.27 2.25
C THR A 11 -3.18 -16.44 3.63
N LEU A 12 -3.76 -17.61 3.91
CA LEU A 12 -4.39 -17.92 5.20
C LEU A 12 -3.37 -17.93 6.34
N ILE A 13 -2.22 -18.58 6.16
CA ILE A 13 -1.14 -18.63 7.16
C ILE A 13 -0.62 -17.22 7.44
N TYR A 14 -0.40 -16.40 6.40
CA TYR A 14 0.06 -15.03 6.56
C TYR A 14 -0.86 -14.21 7.48
N TYR A 15 -2.16 -14.20 7.20
CA TYR A 15 -3.12 -13.42 7.98
C TYR A 15 -3.35 -13.97 9.38
N ASN A 16 -3.32 -15.29 9.58
CA ASN A 16 -3.42 -15.87 10.93
C ASN A 16 -2.17 -15.58 11.79
N MET A 17 -0.97 -15.61 11.19
CA MET A 17 0.25 -15.21 11.88
C MET A 17 0.20 -13.74 12.28
N LEU A 18 -0.24 -12.85 11.37
CA LEU A 18 -0.42 -11.44 11.69
C LEU A 18 -1.50 -11.22 12.76
N PHE A 19 -2.60 -11.97 12.71
CA PHE A 19 -3.66 -11.87 13.71
C PHE A 19 -3.13 -12.16 15.12
N MET A 20 -2.34 -13.22 15.28
CA MET A 20 -1.70 -13.54 16.57
C MET A 20 -0.79 -12.40 17.06
N VAL A 21 -0.02 -11.81 16.15
CA VAL A 21 0.88 -10.70 16.47
C VAL A 21 0.11 -9.44 16.85
N VAL A 22 -0.99 -9.16 16.16
CA VAL A 22 -1.92 -8.07 16.48
C VAL A 22 -2.51 -8.28 17.86
N LEU A 23 -3.02 -9.47 18.19
CA LEU A 23 -3.55 -9.78 19.52
C LEU A 23 -2.50 -9.59 20.63
N LEU A 24 -1.29 -10.08 20.42
CA LEU A 24 -0.18 -9.89 21.37
C LEU A 24 0.18 -8.41 21.54
N THR A 25 0.21 -7.66 20.43
CA THR A 25 0.49 -6.22 20.46
C THR A 25 -0.60 -5.47 21.21
N VAL A 26 -1.87 -5.82 20.99
CA VAL A 26 -3.02 -5.26 21.72
C VAL A 26 -2.90 -5.56 23.20
N LEU A 27 -2.60 -6.78 23.60
CA LEU A 27 -2.39 -7.13 25.01
C LEU A 27 -1.31 -6.24 25.66
N HIS A 28 -0.17 -6.06 24.99
CA HIS A 28 0.88 -5.15 25.45
C HIS A 28 0.40 -3.70 25.58
N THR A 29 -0.45 -3.24 24.67
CA THR A 29 -1.02 -1.88 24.73
C THR A 29 -2.00 -1.68 25.89
N GLN A 30 -2.64 -2.76 26.36
CA GLN A 30 -3.56 -2.71 27.49
C GLN A 30 -2.84 -2.79 28.84
N LEU A 31 -1.75 -3.55 28.92
CA LEU A 31 -1.05 -3.87 30.16
C LEU A 31 0.10 -2.92 30.50
N LEU A 32 0.76 -2.34 29.50
CA LEU A 32 1.96 -1.51 29.69
C LEU A 32 1.71 -0.05 29.32
N GLY A 33 2.48 0.86 29.88
CA GLY A 33 2.64 2.22 29.37
C GLY A 33 3.43 2.25 28.06
N ILE A 34 3.14 3.22 27.20
CA ILE A 34 3.76 3.33 25.86
C ILE A 34 5.29 3.50 25.95
N ASP A 35 5.76 4.25 26.94
CA ASP A 35 7.18 4.58 27.14
C ASP A 35 7.93 3.57 28.00
N GLU A 36 7.24 2.54 28.52
CA GLU A 36 7.89 1.54 29.35
C GLU A 36 8.98 0.78 28.58
N ARG A 37 10.10 0.53 29.26
CA ARG A 37 11.23 -0.22 28.68
C ARG A 37 10.81 -1.60 28.16
N LYS A 38 9.90 -2.28 28.86
CA LYS A 38 9.34 -3.58 28.44
C LYS A 38 8.61 -3.47 27.11
N ASN A 39 7.78 -2.44 26.95
CA ASN A 39 7.08 -2.18 25.69
C ASN A 39 8.07 -1.88 24.57
N LYS A 40 9.01 -0.94 24.76
CA LYS A 40 10.02 -0.61 23.74
C LYS A 40 10.85 -1.83 23.32
N SER A 41 11.26 -2.66 24.28
CA SER A 41 12.00 -3.90 24.01
C SER A 41 11.18 -4.87 23.16
N TYR A 42 9.89 -5.04 23.48
CA TYR A 42 8.96 -5.84 22.67
C TYR A 42 8.85 -5.30 21.24
N LEU A 43 8.64 -3.99 21.06
CA LEU A 43 8.53 -3.38 19.73
C LEU A 43 9.77 -3.62 18.87
N GLN A 44 10.98 -3.50 19.45
CA GLN A 44 12.21 -3.76 18.70
C GLN A 44 12.38 -5.24 18.35
N PHE A 45 12.10 -6.14 19.29
CA PHE A 45 12.31 -7.58 19.12
C PHE A 45 11.27 -8.19 18.16
N THR A 46 10.00 -8.04 18.49
CA THR A 46 8.89 -8.55 17.67
C THR A 46 8.90 -7.89 16.31
N GLY A 47 9.17 -6.58 16.23
CA GLY A 47 9.26 -5.90 14.93
C GLY A 47 10.31 -6.49 13.99
N LYS A 48 11.50 -6.83 14.49
CA LYS A 48 12.55 -7.48 13.67
C LYS A 48 12.13 -8.87 13.20
N ILE A 49 11.47 -9.65 14.07
CA ILE A 49 10.93 -10.97 13.72
C ILE A 49 9.90 -10.84 12.60
N ILE A 50 8.96 -9.90 12.73
CA ILE A 50 7.91 -9.70 11.72
C ILE A 50 8.49 -9.16 10.42
N LEU A 51 9.48 -8.27 10.47
CA LEU A 51 10.19 -7.82 9.28
C LEU A 51 10.81 -9.02 8.53
N LEU A 52 11.56 -9.86 9.24
CA LEU A 52 12.21 -11.02 8.65
C LEU A 52 11.18 -12.02 8.11
N PHE A 53 10.14 -12.30 8.90
CA PHE A 53 9.03 -13.18 8.50
C PHE A 53 8.38 -12.67 7.21
N VAL A 54 7.98 -11.40 7.14
CA VAL A 54 7.30 -10.87 5.95
C VAL A 54 8.20 -10.97 4.72
N ILE A 55 9.49 -10.60 4.82
CA ILE A 55 10.42 -10.68 3.69
C ILE A 55 10.63 -12.13 3.23
N LEU A 56 10.94 -13.04 4.15
CA LEU A 56 11.25 -14.42 3.80
C LEU A 56 10.01 -15.19 3.36
N TYR A 57 8.90 -15.07 4.10
CA TYR A 57 7.68 -15.81 3.83
C TYR A 57 7.03 -15.38 2.51
N MET A 58 7.00 -14.07 2.24
CA MET A 58 6.53 -13.55 0.96
C MET A 58 7.52 -13.88 -0.16
N GLY A 59 8.81 -13.62 0.06
CA GLY A 59 9.84 -13.71 -0.98
C GLY A 59 10.20 -15.12 -1.42
N LEU A 60 10.13 -16.10 -0.51
CA LEU A 60 10.50 -17.49 -0.77
C LEU A 60 9.29 -18.41 -1.02
N ARG A 61 8.08 -17.87 -1.17
CA ARG A 61 6.88 -18.63 -1.53
C ARG A 61 7.07 -19.40 -2.85
N PRO A 62 6.34 -20.50 -3.09
CA PRO A 62 6.35 -21.22 -4.35
C PRO A 62 5.87 -20.34 -5.50
N VAL A 63 6.38 -20.58 -6.71
CA VAL A 63 5.89 -19.90 -7.92
C VAL A 63 4.53 -20.46 -8.27
N SER A 64 3.51 -19.59 -8.36
CA SER A 64 2.17 -19.97 -8.80
C SER A 64 1.43 -18.79 -9.42
N GLY A 65 1.03 -18.91 -10.68
CA GLY A 65 0.14 -17.94 -11.32
C GLY A 65 -1.30 -18.03 -10.81
N PHE A 66 -1.74 -19.22 -10.41
CA PHE A 66 -3.10 -19.45 -9.90
C PHE A 66 -3.32 -18.78 -8.53
N TYR A 67 -2.40 -18.97 -7.58
CA TYR A 67 -2.53 -18.43 -6.23
C TYR A 67 -1.92 -17.04 -6.05
N PHE A 68 -0.97 -16.65 -6.90
CA PHE A 68 -0.24 -15.38 -6.77
C PHE A 68 -0.31 -14.52 -8.04
N GLY A 69 -1.32 -14.72 -8.89
CA GLY A 69 -1.63 -13.86 -10.05
C GLY A 69 -0.43 -13.62 -10.97
N ASP A 70 -0.03 -12.34 -11.13
CA ASP A 70 1.03 -11.96 -12.08
C ASP A 70 2.40 -12.65 -11.81
N MET A 71 2.61 -13.27 -10.62
CA MET A 71 3.85 -14.00 -10.32
C MET A 71 4.19 -15.05 -11.38
N GLY A 72 3.18 -15.78 -11.89
CA GLY A 72 3.39 -16.78 -12.94
C GLY A 72 3.94 -16.14 -14.21
N THR A 73 3.34 -15.03 -14.64
CA THR A 73 3.76 -14.25 -15.81
C THR A 73 5.17 -13.70 -15.64
N TYR A 74 5.52 -13.16 -14.46
CA TYR A 74 6.87 -12.68 -14.20
C TYR A 74 7.90 -13.81 -14.18
N ASN A 75 7.54 -15.01 -13.71
CA ASN A 75 8.43 -16.17 -13.77
C ASN A 75 8.71 -16.58 -15.22
N MET A 76 7.69 -16.64 -16.08
CA MET A 76 7.86 -16.94 -17.50
C MET A 76 8.78 -15.92 -18.20
N TYR A 77 8.61 -14.62 -17.92
CA TYR A 77 9.54 -13.60 -18.45
C TYR A 77 10.96 -13.78 -17.91
N PHE A 78 11.10 -14.08 -16.63
CA PHE A 78 12.40 -14.28 -15.99
C PHE A 78 13.17 -15.44 -16.63
N GLU A 79 12.52 -16.60 -16.80
CA GLU A 79 13.10 -17.78 -17.45
C GLU A 79 13.45 -17.49 -18.92
N SER A 80 12.55 -16.82 -19.64
CA SER A 80 12.82 -16.39 -21.03
C SER A 80 14.06 -15.49 -21.12
N TYR A 81 14.25 -14.54 -20.19
CA TYR A 81 15.44 -13.69 -20.17
C TYR A 81 16.70 -14.44 -19.75
N GLN A 82 16.58 -15.44 -18.88
CA GLN A 82 17.67 -16.33 -18.49
C GLN A 82 18.20 -17.12 -19.69
N GLU A 83 17.33 -17.51 -20.62
CA GLU A 83 17.68 -18.14 -21.90
C GLU A 83 18.31 -17.17 -22.92
N GLY A 84 18.39 -15.88 -22.61
CA GLY A 84 19.00 -14.86 -23.47
C GLY A 84 18.02 -14.14 -24.41
N ASN A 85 16.72 -14.40 -24.31
CA ASN A 85 15.72 -13.77 -25.18
C ASN A 85 15.64 -12.24 -24.97
N PRO A 86 15.24 -11.48 -26.01
CA PRO A 86 15.06 -10.02 -25.90
C PRO A 86 13.86 -9.64 -25.01
N ILE A 87 13.85 -8.40 -24.54
CA ILE A 87 12.66 -7.84 -23.86
C ILE A 87 11.63 -7.53 -24.93
N ILE A 88 10.46 -8.17 -24.84
CA ILE A 88 9.34 -7.99 -25.79
C ILE A 88 8.29 -7.01 -25.22
N ALA A 89 8.31 -6.76 -23.91
CA ALA A 89 7.38 -5.87 -23.24
C ALA A 89 7.58 -4.41 -23.69
N LYS A 90 6.47 -3.74 -24.01
CA LYS A 90 6.44 -2.33 -24.42
C LYS A 90 6.30 -1.37 -23.23
N ASP A 91 5.79 -1.88 -22.12
CA ASP A 91 5.47 -1.11 -20.93
C ASP A 91 6.28 -1.56 -19.71
N ASP A 92 6.42 -0.66 -18.73
CA ASP A 92 7.29 -0.81 -17.56
C ASP A 92 8.68 -1.36 -17.93
N VAL A 93 9.27 -0.85 -19.02
CA VAL A 93 10.55 -1.33 -19.59
C VAL A 93 11.66 -1.38 -18.54
N ALA A 94 11.68 -0.44 -17.59
CA ALA A 94 12.67 -0.43 -16.52
C ALA A 94 12.53 -1.64 -15.58
N PHE A 95 11.31 -2.13 -15.30
CA PHE A 95 11.10 -3.35 -14.54
C PHE A 95 11.57 -4.59 -15.31
N HIS A 96 11.32 -4.65 -16.63
CA HIS A 96 11.82 -5.74 -17.46
C HIS A 96 13.35 -5.73 -17.60
N LEU A 97 13.98 -4.55 -17.68
CA LEU A 97 15.43 -4.40 -17.64
C LEU A 97 16.00 -4.87 -16.30
N PHE A 98 15.36 -4.51 -15.19
CA PHE A 98 15.72 -4.99 -13.86
C PHE A 98 15.60 -6.52 -13.76
N MET A 99 14.48 -7.09 -14.20
CA MET A 99 14.25 -8.53 -14.21
C MET A 99 15.30 -9.27 -15.06
N LYS A 100 15.58 -8.77 -16.28
CA LYS A 100 16.59 -9.33 -17.18
C LYS A 100 18.01 -9.26 -16.60
N ALA A 101 18.35 -8.15 -15.94
CA ALA A 101 19.63 -8.05 -15.25
C ALA A 101 19.74 -9.10 -14.12
N CYS A 102 18.65 -9.32 -13.37
CA CYS A 102 18.59 -10.34 -12.34
C CYS A 102 18.67 -11.76 -12.92
N SER A 103 18.00 -12.06 -14.04
CA SER A 103 17.97 -13.41 -14.62
C SER A 103 19.35 -13.94 -15.01
N TYR A 104 20.33 -13.07 -15.23
CA TYR A 104 21.71 -13.47 -15.52
C TYR A 104 22.55 -13.82 -14.28
N VAL A 105 22.11 -13.45 -13.08
CA VAL A 105 22.93 -13.58 -11.85
C VAL A 105 22.23 -14.31 -10.70
N MET A 106 20.93 -14.58 -10.80
CA MET A 106 20.18 -15.25 -9.74
C MET A 106 19.06 -16.13 -10.29
N THR A 107 18.48 -16.95 -9.43
CA THR A 107 17.29 -17.76 -9.75
C THR A 107 16.00 -16.95 -9.57
N ALA A 108 14.90 -17.42 -10.15
CA ALA A 108 13.59 -16.79 -9.98
C ALA A 108 13.18 -16.65 -8.50
N GLY A 109 13.44 -17.67 -7.68
CA GLY A 109 13.17 -17.61 -6.24
C GLY A 109 13.93 -16.49 -5.52
N THR A 110 15.22 -16.30 -5.84
CA THR A 110 16.01 -15.18 -5.30
C THR A 110 15.54 -13.83 -5.84
N PHE A 111 15.08 -13.77 -7.09
CA PHE A 111 14.49 -12.57 -7.68
C PHE A 111 13.19 -12.14 -6.96
N PHE A 112 12.29 -13.08 -6.65
CA PHE A 112 11.08 -12.77 -5.89
C PHE A 112 11.40 -12.36 -4.44
N LEU A 113 12.43 -12.95 -3.83
CA LEU A 113 12.94 -12.49 -2.53
C LEU A 113 13.47 -11.05 -2.60
N LEU A 114 14.21 -10.69 -3.66
CA LEU A 114 14.68 -9.32 -3.88
C LEU A 114 13.51 -8.35 -4.08
N CYS A 115 12.49 -8.73 -4.85
CA CYS A 115 11.27 -7.93 -5.02
C CYS A 115 10.56 -7.71 -3.68
N ALA A 116 10.40 -8.75 -2.87
CA ALA A 116 9.84 -8.65 -1.52
C ALA A 116 10.68 -7.73 -0.62
N ALA A 117 12.01 -7.81 -0.69
CA ALA A 117 12.89 -6.92 0.06
C ALA A 117 12.74 -5.44 -0.37
N ILE A 118 12.68 -5.16 -1.68
CA ILE A 118 12.44 -3.81 -2.22
C ILE A 118 11.05 -3.30 -1.81
N TYR A 119 10.06 -4.19 -1.69
CA TYR A 119 8.74 -3.82 -1.21
C TYR A 119 8.70 -3.52 0.30
N VAL A 120 9.34 -4.34 1.14
CA VAL A 120 9.17 -4.29 2.60
C VAL A 120 10.18 -3.38 3.31
N LEU A 121 11.45 -3.37 2.88
CA LEU A 121 12.51 -2.62 3.56
C LEU A 121 12.27 -1.10 3.58
N PRO A 122 11.76 -0.46 2.51
CA PRO A 122 11.41 0.95 2.56
C PRO A 122 10.35 1.28 3.61
N LEU A 123 9.35 0.42 3.78
CA LEU A 123 8.29 0.60 4.78
C LEU A 123 8.84 0.50 6.21
N TRP A 124 9.74 -0.45 6.45
CA TRP A 124 10.48 -0.55 7.71
C TRP A 124 11.33 0.70 7.96
N TYR A 125 12.13 1.13 6.98
CA TYR A 125 13.01 2.28 7.12
C TYR A 125 12.22 3.56 7.40
N LEU A 126 11.14 3.80 6.66
CA LEU A 126 10.22 4.91 6.92
C LEU A 126 9.67 4.83 8.33
N SER A 127 9.17 3.66 8.76
CA SER A 127 8.61 3.49 10.09
C SER A 127 9.64 3.81 11.19
N LYS A 128 10.89 3.36 11.04
CA LYS A 128 12.00 3.70 11.95
C LYS A 128 12.30 5.19 11.93
N LYS A 129 12.36 5.80 10.75
CA LYS A 129 12.72 7.21 10.60
C LYS A 129 11.64 8.15 11.14
N TRP A 130 10.37 7.82 10.94
CA TRP A 130 9.25 8.65 11.36
C TRP A 130 8.88 8.43 12.83
N PHE A 131 8.95 7.20 13.34
CA PHE A 131 8.38 6.88 14.67
C PHE A 131 9.41 6.35 15.68
N ALA A 132 10.70 6.32 15.32
CA ALA A 132 11.82 5.99 16.21
C ALA A 132 11.62 4.66 16.97
N ASP A 133 11.42 4.70 18.28
CA ASP A 133 11.22 3.53 19.13
C ASP A 133 9.85 2.86 18.90
N TYR A 134 8.85 3.61 18.43
CA TYR A 134 7.47 3.16 18.24
C TYR A 134 7.17 2.65 16.82
N TRP A 135 8.22 2.53 16.00
CA TRP A 135 8.13 2.16 14.58
C TRP A 135 7.31 0.90 14.30
N PHE A 136 7.33 -0.08 15.23
CA PHE A 136 6.67 -1.36 15.00
C PHE A 136 5.15 -1.21 14.88
N TYR A 137 4.51 -0.26 15.58
CA TYR A 137 3.06 -0.06 15.42
C TYR A 137 2.69 0.36 14.00
N ALA A 138 3.45 1.30 13.43
CA ALA A 138 3.22 1.75 12.06
C ALA A 138 3.56 0.64 11.04
N PHE A 139 4.68 -0.06 11.25
CA PHE A 139 5.07 -1.17 10.39
C PHE A 139 4.06 -2.32 10.40
N LEU A 140 3.53 -2.67 11.58
CA LEU A 140 2.52 -3.72 11.74
C LEU A 140 1.22 -3.35 11.02
N LEU A 141 0.77 -2.09 11.09
CA LEU A 141 -0.39 -1.62 10.32
C LEU A 141 -0.14 -1.65 8.82
N LEU A 142 1.07 -1.29 8.37
CA LEU A 142 1.43 -1.33 6.95
C LEU A 142 1.38 -2.76 6.40
N VAL A 143 2.04 -3.71 7.08
CA VAL A 143 2.04 -5.12 6.62
C VAL A 143 0.69 -5.81 6.84
N GLY A 144 -0.09 -5.35 7.82
CA GLY A 144 -1.47 -5.82 8.07
C GLY A 144 -2.54 -5.08 7.25
N SER A 145 -2.16 -4.23 6.30
CA SER A 145 -3.12 -3.50 5.46
C SER A 145 -3.78 -4.41 4.42
N PHE A 146 -5.04 -4.13 4.10
CA PHE A 146 -5.89 -4.96 3.25
C PHE A 146 -5.23 -5.37 1.92
N SER A 147 -4.56 -4.43 1.25
CA SER A 147 -3.94 -4.66 -0.06
C SER A 147 -2.48 -5.13 0.02
N PHE A 148 -1.89 -5.21 1.23
CA PHE A 148 -0.45 -5.37 1.38
C PHE A 148 0.05 -6.69 0.78
N TRP A 149 -0.62 -7.80 1.11
CA TRP A 149 -0.26 -9.13 0.61
C TRP A 149 -0.39 -9.22 -0.91
N ALA A 150 -1.53 -8.77 -1.46
CA ALA A 150 -1.78 -8.80 -2.90
C ALA A 150 -0.75 -8.00 -3.71
N TYR A 151 -0.23 -6.89 -3.17
CA TYR A 151 0.87 -6.13 -3.78
C TYR A 151 2.24 -6.80 -3.67
N GLY A 152 2.41 -7.70 -2.71
CA GLY A 152 3.63 -8.50 -2.57
C GLY A 152 3.65 -9.78 -3.41
N THR A 153 2.47 -10.28 -3.80
CA THR A 153 2.33 -11.57 -4.48
C THR A 153 1.85 -11.48 -5.91
N ASN A 154 0.81 -10.69 -6.16
CA ASN A 154 0.19 -10.48 -7.47
C ASN A 154 0.70 -9.17 -8.10
N GLY A 155 0.34 -8.01 -7.56
CA GLY A 155 0.74 -6.69 -8.05
C GLY A 155 2.18 -6.28 -7.71
N ILE A 156 3.17 -7.16 -7.88
CA ILE A 156 4.55 -7.00 -7.39
C ILE A 156 5.18 -5.66 -7.81
N ARG A 157 5.03 -5.29 -9.09
CA ARG A 157 5.49 -3.99 -9.62
C ARG A 157 4.87 -2.82 -8.87
N ASN A 158 3.56 -2.88 -8.61
CA ASN A 158 2.85 -1.86 -7.84
C ASN A 158 3.36 -1.79 -6.40
N GLY A 159 3.50 -2.94 -5.73
CA GLY A 159 4.06 -3.01 -4.39
C GLY A 159 5.41 -2.32 -4.31
N MET A 160 6.36 -2.73 -5.15
CA MET A 160 7.70 -2.11 -5.20
C MET A 160 7.63 -0.60 -5.46
N ALA A 161 6.85 -0.17 -6.45
CA ALA A 161 6.73 1.23 -6.82
C ALA A 161 6.12 2.09 -5.68
N THR A 162 5.06 1.61 -5.01
CA THR A 162 4.48 2.30 -3.84
C THR A 162 5.48 2.45 -2.69
N SER A 163 6.27 1.43 -2.40
CA SER A 163 7.29 1.50 -1.35
C SER A 163 8.44 2.45 -1.69
N LEU A 164 8.84 2.51 -2.96
CA LEU A 164 9.80 3.51 -3.45
C LEU A 164 9.23 4.93 -3.42
N PHE A 165 7.93 5.10 -3.66
CA PHE A 165 7.28 6.39 -3.45
C PHE A 165 7.29 6.81 -1.98
N ILE A 166 6.94 5.89 -1.07
CA ILE A 166 6.95 6.12 0.38
C ILE A 166 8.35 6.53 0.87
N ILE A 167 9.42 5.88 0.38
CA ILE A 167 10.79 6.26 0.78
C ILE A 167 11.19 7.64 0.28
N ALA A 168 10.70 8.07 -0.88
CA ALA A 168 10.94 9.42 -1.38
C ALA A 168 10.42 10.47 -0.38
N LEU A 169 9.26 10.22 0.24
CA LEU A 169 8.67 11.10 1.27
C LEU A 169 9.51 11.15 2.56
N VAL A 170 10.43 10.21 2.79
CA VAL A 170 11.38 10.29 3.91
C VAL A 170 12.49 11.32 3.63
N PHE A 171 12.83 11.53 2.35
CA PHE A 171 13.96 12.35 1.92
C PHE A 171 13.55 13.74 1.44
N THR A 172 12.43 14.31 1.94
CA THR A 172 11.95 15.64 1.53
C THR A 172 12.98 16.76 1.70
N GLU A 173 13.90 16.64 2.65
CA GLU A 173 15.01 17.59 2.87
C GLU A 173 16.20 17.35 1.93
N ARG A 174 16.35 16.16 1.35
CA ARG A 174 17.39 15.79 0.39
C ARG A 174 16.78 15.67 -1.01
N LYS A 175 16.52 16.81 -1.66
CA LYS A 175 15.76 16.90 -2.92
C LYS A 175 16.24 15.95 -4.02
N ALA A 176 17.55 15.81 -4.23
CA ALA A 176 18.10 14.90 -5.23
C ALA A 176 17.74 13.43 -4.94
N VAL A 177 17.83 13.00 -3.67
CA VAL A 177 17.48 11.62 -3.26
C VAL A 177 15.97 11.39 -3.36
N MET A 178 15.17 12.37 -2.96
CA MET A 178 13.71 12.32 -3.13
C MET A 178 13.32 12.18 -4.61
N ILE A 179 13.87 13.04 -5.48
CA ILE A 179 13.58 13.02 -6.92
C ILE A 179 14.02 11.68 -7.53
N PHE A 180 15.21 11.18 -7.17
CA PHE A 180 15.68 9.87 -7.60
C PHE A 180 14.66 8.76 -7.29
N PHE A 181 14.17 8.69 -6.05
CA PHE A 181 13.19 7.67 -5.67
C PHE A 181 11.81 7.86 -6.33
N LEU A 182 11.36 9.10 -6.55
CA LEU A 182 10.12 9.37 -7.30
C LEU A 182 10.22 8.92 -8.75
N LEU A 183 11.34 9.24 -9.42
CA LEU A 183 11.59 8.80 -10.80
C LEU A 183 11.71 7.28 -10.88
N LEU A 184 12.43 6.66 -9.94
CA LEU A 184 12.56 5.22 -9.86
C LEU A 184 11.20 4.54 -9.61
N ALA A 185 10.37 5.09 -8.74
CA ALA A 185 9.03 4.56 -8.48
C ALA A 185 8.16 4.60 -9.74
N CYS A 186 8.15 5.74 -10.47
CA CYS A 186 7.42 5.88 -11.72
C CYS A 186 7.97 4.98 -12.83
N ALA A 187 9.28 4.74 -12.86
CA ALA A 187 9.92 3.86 -13.82
C ALA A 187 9.60 2.38 -13.56
N VAL A 188 9.54 1.96 -12.30
CA VAL A 188 9.14 0.59 -11.91
C VAL A 188 7.69 0.34 -12.29
N HIS A 189 6.81 1.32 -12.07
CA HIS A 189 5.42 1.21 -12.51
C HIS A 189 4.74 2.58 -12.66
N LYS A 190 4.14 2.81 -13.82
CA LYS A 190 3.54 4.11 -14.20
C LYS A 190 2.40 4.57 -13.28
N SER A 191 1.69 3.66 -12.61
CA SER A 191 0.52 4.02 -11.77
C SER A 191 0.86 4.98 -10.61
N ILE A 192 2.13 5.03 -10.19
CA ILE A 192 2.64 5.95 -9.15
C ILE A 192 2.74 7.40 -9.63
N LEU A 193 2.56 7.66 -10.93
CA LEU A 193 2.48 9.01 -11.45
C LEU A 193 1.38 9.83 -10.76
N LEU A 194 0.22 9.22 -10.49
CA LEU A 194 -0.89 9.90 -9.82
C LEU A 194 -0.52 10.35 -8.38
N PRO A 195 -0.03 9.49 -7.46
CA PRO A 195 0.54 9.91 -6.19
C PRO A 195 1.68 10.94 -6.30
N THR A 196 2.50 10.86 -7.35
CA THR A 196 3.62 11.79 -7.58
C THR A 196 3.16 13.18 -7.96
N VAL A 197 2.19 13.28 -8.88
CA VAL A 197 1.53 14.54 -9.23
C VAL A 197 0.78 15.10 -8.03
N ALA A 198 0.06 14.25 -7.29
CA ALA A 198 -0.61 14.66 -6.06
C ALA A 198 0.39 15.25 -5.06
N TYR A 199 1.54 14.63 -4.84
CA TYR A 199 2.62 15.19 -4.01
C TYR A 199 3.10 16.55 -4.53
N GLY A 200 3.32 16.70 -5.84
CA GLY A 200 3.66 17.98 -6.46
C GLY A 200 2.64 19.08 -6.16
N LEU A 201 1.33 18.78 -6.25
CA LEU A 201 0.26 19.72 -5.86
C LEU A 201 0.34 20.12 -4.39
N THR A 202 0.68 19.17 -3.50
CA THR A 202 0.84 19.47 -2.08
C THR A 202 2.00 20.41 -1.78
N LEU A 203 3.04 20.46 -2.64
CA LEU A 203 4.15 21.40 -2.49
C LEU A 203 3.73 22.85 -2.75
N VAL A 204 2.74 23.05 -3.63
CA VAL A 204 2.16 24.38 -3.92
C VAL A 204 1.09 24.74 -2.89
N GLN A 205 0.23 23.78 -2.55
CA GLN A 205 -0.88 23.99 -1.61
C GLN A 205 -0.91 22.88 -0.56
N ASN A 206 -0.40 23.17 0.64
CA ASN A 206 -0.39 22.20 1.76
C ASN A 206 -1.48 22.48 2.81
N ASN A 207 -2.72 22.75 2.37
CA ASN A 207 -3.85 23.01 3.27
C ASN A 207 -4.90 21.88 3.21
N PRO A 208 -4.92 20.96 4.19
CA PRO A 208 -5.85 19.83 4.19
C PRO A 208 -7.33 20.19 4.12
N LYS A 209 -7.73 21.37 4.63
CA LYS A 209 -9.14 21.81 4.57
C LYS A 209 -9.69 21.81 3.14
N LYS A 210 -8.88 22.27 2.17
CA LYS A 210 -9.30 22.32 0.77
C LYS A 210 -9.49 20.93 0.19
N TYR A 211 -8.57 20.01 0.49
CA TYR A 211 -8.62 18.64 -0.02
C TYR A 211 -9.74 17.82 0.59
N PHE A 212 -10.17 18.10 1.83
CA PHE A 212 -11.40 17.51 2.38
C PHE A 212 -12.64 17.89 1.57
N TYR A 213 -12.76 19.15 1.15
CA TYR A 213 -13.87 19.57 0.29
C TYR A 213 -13.82 18.89 -1.09
N VAL A 214 -12.62 18.76 -1.68
CA VAL A 214 -12.44 18.04 -2.96
C VAL A 214 -12.88 16.59 -2.82
N TRP A 215 -12.44 15.91 -1.75
CA TRP A 215 -12.83 14.52 -1.49
C TRP A 215 -14.35 14.37 -1.30
N LEU A 216 -14.96 15.24 -0.49
CA LEU A 216 -16.40 15.19 -0.24
C LEU A 216 -17.20 15.47 -1.52
N ALA A 217 -16.75 16.40 -2.36
CA ALA A 217 -17.38 16.72 -3.63
C ALA A 217 -17.27 15.58 -4.66
N ALA A 218 -16.20 14.76 -4.60
CA ALA A 218 -16.02 13.65 -5.52
C ALA A 218 -17.15 12.61 -5.43
N ILE A 219 -17.75 12.41 -4.25
CA ILE A 219 -18.84 11.44 -4.04
C ILE A 219 -20.10 11.80 -4.85
N PRO A 220 -20.76 12.96 -4.67
CA PRO A 220 -21.93 13.33 -5.45
C PRO A 220 -21.59 13.49 -6.94
N LEU A 221 -20.39 13.97 -7.29
CA LEU A 221 -19.96 14.07 -8.69
C LEU A 221 -19.86 12.69 -9.36
N SER A 222 -19.34 11.68 -8.66
CA SER A 222 -19.28 10.30 -9.14
C SER A 222 -20.66 9.66 -9.25
N LEU A 223 -21.56 9.95 -8.29
CA LEU A 223 -22.94 9.45 -8.32
C LEU A 223 -23.73 10.04 -9.49
N ALA A 224 -23.58 11.34 -9.75
CA ALA A 224 -24.32 12.05 -10.81
C ALA A 224 -23.74 11.83 -12.22
N LEU A 225 -22.42 11.74 -12.35
CA LEU A 225 -21.71 11.82 -13.64
C LEU A 225 -20.66 10.70 -13.83
N GLY A 226 -20.84 9.52 -13.21
CA GLY A 226 -19.85 8.44 -13.23
C GLY A 226 -19.30 8.11 -14.62
N GLY A 227 -20.18 7.83 -15.60
CA GLY A 227 -19.75 7.52 -16.96
C GLY A 227 -19.07 8.68 -17.70
N PHE A 228 -19.37 9.95 -17.34
CA PHE A 228 -18.65 11.09 -17.89
C PHE A 228 -17.20 11.11 -17.38
N TRP A 229 -16.98 10.90 -16.08
CA TRP A 229 -15.64 10.92 -15.50
C TRP A 229 -14.77 9.77 -16.04
N GLU A 230 -15.32 8.57 -16.17
CA GLU A 230 -14.63 7.41 -16.75
C GLU A 230 -14.15 7.71 -18.17
N ASN A 231 -15.05 8.22 -19.03
CA ASN A 231 -14.70 8.58 -20.41
C ASN A 231 -13.72 9.77 -20.48
N PHE A 232 -13.88 10.77 -19.61
CA PHE A 232 -12.98 11.91 -19.56
C PHE A 232 -11.54 11.47 -19.22
N PHE A 233 -11.37 10.65 -18.18
CA PHE A 233 -10.05 10.18 -17.78
C PHE A 233 -9.46 9.18 -18.76
N ALA A 234 -10.27 8.33 -19.40
CA ALA A 234 -9.84 7.48 -20.51
C ALA A 234 -9.31 8.33 -21.68
N GLY A 235 -10.02 9.40 -22.04
CA GLY A 235 -9.65 10.31 -23.13
C GLY A 235 -8.41 11.16 -22.87
N LEU A 236 -8.03 11.40 -21.60
CA LEU A 236 -6.81 12.11 -21.26
C LEU A 236 -5.53 11.30 -21.53
N GLY A 237 -5.65 10.01 -21.87
CA GLY A 237 -4.52 9.22 -22.35
C GLY A 237 -3.37 9.10 -21.34
N PHE A 238 -3.66 9.20 -20.04
CA PHE A 238 -2.68 8.99 -18.98
C PHE A 238 -2.30 7.50 -18.87
N GLY A 239 -1.54 7.03 -19.86
CA GLY A 239 -0.66 5.88 -19.79
C GLY A 239 -1.30 4.54 -19.39
N ASP A 240 -1.83 3.85 -20.40
CA ASP A 240 -1.73 2.39 -20.56
C ASP A 240 -2.69 1.50 -19.75
N ASP A 241 -2.71 0.17 -20.04
CA ASP A 241 -3.54 -0.98 -19.57
C ASP A 241 -4.65 -0.75 -18.52
N ARG A 242 -4.41 0.05 -17.48
CA ARG A 242 -5.45 0.40 -16.50
C ARG A 242 -6.56 1.29 -17.06
N MET A 243 -6.27 2.09 -18.07
CA MET A 243 -7.30 2.87 -18.76
C MET A 243 -8.19 1.99 -19.62
N SER A 244 -7.70 0.82 -20.08
CA SER A 244 -8.54 -0.17 -20.76
C SER A 244 -9.63 -0.66 -19.80
N TYR A 245 -9.34 -0.81 -18.50
CA TYR A 245 -10.35 -1.18 -17.49
C TYR A 245 -11.48 -0.15 -17.30
N LEU A 246 -11.29 1.11 -17.74
CA LEU A 246 -12.37 2.10 -17.72
C LEU A 246 -13.41 1.84 -18.84
N THR A 247 -13.01 1.15 -19.92
CA THR A 247 -13.82 0.98 -21.14
C THR A 247 -14.11 -0.47 -21.50
N GLU A 248 -13.30 -1.42 -21.06
CA GLU A 248 -13.44 -2.85 -21.31
C GLU A 248 -14.39 -3.47 -20.29
N GLY A 249 -15.39 -4.23 -20.75
CA GLY A 249 -16.24 -5.06 -19.89
C GLY A 249 -15.45 -6.18 -19.21
N ASN A 250 -16.02 -6.82 -18.20
CA ASN A 250 -15.41 -8.03 -17.63
C ASN A 250 -15.51 -9.19 -18.63
N ILE A 251 -14.52 -9.34 -19.49
CA ILE A 251 -14.50 -10.37 -20.55
C ILE A 251 -14.20 -11.77 -19.97
N ASN A 252 -13.63 -11.86 -18.75
CA ASN A 252 -13.08 -13.10 -18.18
C ASN A 252 -13.83 -13.63 -16.94
N GLU A 253 -15.00 -13.07 -16.56
CA GLU A 253 -15.73 -13.47 -15.35
C GLU A 253 -14.87 -13.46 -14.06
N ASP A 254 -13.92 -12.52 -13.94
CA ASP A 254 -13.06 -12.46 -12.76
C ASP A 254 -13.88 -12.11 -11.51
N ASP A 255 -13.84 -12.94 -10.46
CA ASP A 255 -14.62 -12.80 -9.21
C ASP A 255 -14.46 -11.42 -8.51
N PHE A 256 -13.39 -10.68 -8.82
CA PHE A 256 -13.10 -9.35 -8.27
C PHE A 256 -13.61 -8.17 -9.09
N SER A 257 -14.26 -8.41 -10.24
CA SER A 257 -14.76 -7.37 -11.15
C SER A 257 -16.25 -7.08 -10.93
N SER A 258 -16.56 -6.38 -9.84
CA SER A 258 -17.90 -5.82 -9.66
C SER A 258 -18.06 -4.50 -10.41
N THR A 259 -19.04 -4.44 -11.31
CA THR A 259 -19.52 -3.19 -11.90
C THR A 259 -20.49 -2.52 -10.94
N GLY A 260 -20.29 -1.24 -10.63
CA GLY A 260 -21.16 -0.48 -9.72
C GLY A 260 -20.43 0.34 -8.65
N PHE A 261 -21.20 1.06 -7.83
CA PHE A 261 -20.61 1.94 -6.81
C PHE A 261 -20.22 1.14 -5.55
N ARG A 262 -18.91 1.05 -5.29
CA ARG A 262 -18.32 0.23 -4.21
C ARG A 262 -18.39 0.92 -2.83
N TRP A 263 -19.58 0.87 -2.22
CA TRP A 263 -19.83 1.47 -0.89
C TRP A 263 -18.95 0.88 0.22
N ASP A 264 -18.73 -0.44 0.19
CA ASP A 264 -17.82 -1.16 1.07
C ASP A 264 -16.41 -0.53 1.08
N PHE A 265 -15.88 -0.28 -0.11
CA PHE A 265 -14.54 0.27 -0.30
C PHE A 265 -14.49 1.78 -0.03
N LEU A 266 -15.59 2.49 -0.28
CA LEU A 266 -15.71 3.89 0.12
C LEU A 266 -15.66 4.01 1.65
N ILE A 267 -16.40 3.17 2.38
CA ILE A 267 -16.39 3.15 3.85
C ILE A 267 -14.99 2.83 4.37
N TYR A 268 -14.32 1.83 3.82
CA TYR A 268 -12.95 1.49 4.19
C TYR A 268 -12.01 2.68 4.03
N SER A 269 -12.03 3.34 2.86
CA SER A 269 -11.18 4.51 2.61
C SER A 269 -11.57 5.74 3.46
N ALA A 270 -12.86 5.93 3.75
CA ALA A 270 -13.33 7.03 4.58
C ALA A 270 -12.75 6.99 6.01
N THR A 271 -12.27 5.84 6.49
CA THR A 271 -11.57 5.75 7.80
C THR A 271 -10.33 6.64 7.88
N GLY A 272 -9.55 6.72 6.79
CA GLY A 272 -8.37 7.59 6.70
C GLY A 272 -8.75 9.07 6.65
N VAL A 273 -9.81 9.38 5.89
CA VAL A 273 -10.38 10.74 5.80
C VAL A 273 -10.88 11.20 7.17
N PHE A 274 -11.62 10.33 7.88
CA PHE A 274 -12.10 10.60 9.22
C PHE A 274 -10.95 10.85 10.20
N ALA A 275 -9.92 9.99 10.18
CA ALA A 275 -8.73 10.18 11.02
C ALA A 275 -8.05 11.53 10.73
N GLY A 276 -7.81 11.85 9.46
CA GLY A 276 -7.26 13.13 9.05
C GLY A 276 -8.10 14.32 9.51
N TYR A 277 -9.42 14.27 9.32
CA TYR A 277 -10.34 15.32 9.73
C TYR A 277 -10.31 15.51 11.25
N TYR A 278 -10.38 14.42 12.00
CA TYR A 278 -10.33 14.44 13.45
C TYR A 278 -9.03 15.07 13.96
N PHE A 279 -7.87 14.66 13.46
CA PHE A 279 -6.60 15.18 13.98
C PHE A 279 -6.30 16.60 13.49
N VAL A 280 -6.45 16.88 12.20
CA VAL A 280 -6.10 18.20 11.65
C VAL A 280 -7.13 19.26 12.06
N ILE A 281 -8.43 18.96 11.91
CA ILE A 281 -9.49 19.97 12.09
C ILE A 281 -9.96 20.01 13.53
N LYS A 282 -10.36 18.87 14.12
CA LYS A 282 -10.94 18.82 15.47
C LYS A 282 -9.86 18.99 16.56
N LYS A 283 -8.69 18.37 16.40
CA LYS A 283 -7.59 18.43 17.37
C LYS A 283 -6.51 19.47 17.06
N GLY A 284 -6.58 20.13 15.90
CA GLY A 284 -5.62 21.18 15.53
C GLY A 284 -4.19 20.68 15.35
N PHE A 285 -3.99 19.42 14.98
CA PHE A 285 -2.67 18.83 14.76
C PHE A 285 -1.98 19.48 13.54
N LYS A 286 -0.86 20.16 13.81
CA LYS A 286 -0.06 20.89 12.82
C LYS A 286 1.29 20.21 12.65
N ASP A 287 1.38 19.35 11.65
CA ASP A 287 2.63 18.73 11.22
C ASP A 287 2.70 18.79 9.69
N LYS A 288 3.74 19.42 9.16
CA LYS A 288 3.88 19.69 7.72
C LYS A 288 3.95 18.39 6.91
N LEU A 289 4.69 17.40 7.41
CA LEU A 289 4.86 16.11 6.76
C LEU A 289 3.55 15.32 6.75
N TYR A 290 2.83 15.33 7.87
CA TYR A 290 1.51 14.72 7.96
C TYR A 290 0.51 15.38 7.01
N HIS A 291 0.53 16.71 6.89
CA HIS A 291 -0.34 17.43 5.95
C HIS A 291 -0.04 17.04 4.51
N HIS A 292 1.23 16.91 4.11
CA HIS A 292 1.59 16.41 2.77
C HIS A 292 1.03 14.99 2.55
N LEU A 293 1.30 14.06 3.48
CA LEU A 293 0.81 12.68 3.40
C LEU A 293 -0.72 12.62 3.27
N LEU A 294 -1.45 13.33 4.13
CA LEU A 294 -2.91 13.38 4.13
C LEU A 294 -3.44 14.00 2.84
N ASN A 295 -2.80 15.04 2.33
CA ASN A 295 -3.24 15.71 1.09
C ASN A 295 -3.04 14.79 -0.13
N ILE A 296 -1.91 14.08 -0.23
CA ILE A 296 -1.72 13.06 -1.28
C ILE A 296 -2.84 12.02 -1.18
N TYR A 297 -3.08 11.48 0.02
CA TYR A 297 -4.13 10.50 0.26
C TYR A 297 -5.50 11.00 -0.20
N LEU A 298 -5.91 12.21 0.18
CA LEU A 298 -7.19 12.81 -0.18
C LEU A 298 -7.33 13.03 -1.69
N ILE A 299 -6.30 13.53 -2.36
CA ILE A 299 -6.31 13.75 -3.83
C ILE A 299 -6.46 12.42 -4.57
N VAL A 300 -5.60 11.44 -4.24
CA VAL A 300 -5.60 10.16 -4.94
C VAL A 300 -6.88 9.37 -4.65
N ASN A 301 -7.39 9.44 -3.42
CA ASN A 301 -8.64 8.78 -3.07
C ASN A 301 -9.86 9.48 -3.72
N ALA A 302 -9.88 10.81 -3.81
CA ALA A 302 -10.92 11.54 -4.53
C ALA A 302 -10.93 11.19 -6.02
N PHE A 303 -9.76 11.06 -6.66
CA PHE A 303 -9.65 10.57 -8.03
C PHE A 303 -10.28 9.18 -8.18
N TRP A 304 -9.94 8.23 -7.29
CA TRP A 304 -10.54 6.90 -7.33
C TRP A 304 -12.07 6.94 -7.18
N ILE A 305 -12.62 7.78 -6.30
CA ILE A 305 -14.08 7.91 -6.13
C ILE A 305 -14.75 8.30 -7.46
N LEU A 306 -14.14 9.17 -8.26
CA LEU A 306 -14.68 9.57 -9.56
C LEU A 306 -14.73 8.43 -10.58
N VAL A 307 -13.85 7.44 -10.46
CA VAL A 307 -13.76 6.26 -11.36
C VAL A 307 -14.14 4.95 -10.67
N ILE A 308 -14.89 5.02 -9.57
CA ILE A 308 -15.15 3.88 -8.68
C ILE A 308 -15.91 2.73 -9.34
N ARG A 309 -16.66 2.99 -10.41
CA ARG A 309 -17.49 1.98 -11.11
C ARG A 309 -16.74 1.26 -12.22
N ALA A 310 -15.55 1.74 -12.57
CA ALA A 310 -14.70 1.10 -13.56
C ALA A 310 -14.35 -0.34 -13.15
N ASN A 311 -14.11 -1.19 -14.15
CA ASN A 311 -13.64 -2.54 -13.87
C ASN A 311 -12.28 -2.48 -13.17
N PHE A 312 -12.04 -3.44 -12.27
CA PHE A 312 -10.85 -3.46 -11.41
C PHE A 312 -10.58 -2.14 -10.68
N SER A 313 -11.61 -1.36 -10.33
CA SER A 313 -11.46 -0.06 -9.63
C SER A 313 -10.60 -0.15 -8.36
N ASN A 314 -10.55 -1.33 -7.75
CA ASN A 314 -9.68 -1.69 -6.64
C ASN A 314 -8.20 -1.35 -6.92
N ARG A 315 -7.72 -1.59 -8.16
CA ARG A 315 -6.34 -1.27 -8.58
C ARG A 315 -6.04 0.24 -8.52
N PHE A 316 -7.06 1.09 -8.70
CA PHE A 316 -6.97 2.54 -8.50
C PHE A 316 -7.11 2.92 -7.03
N ALA A 317 -8.05 2.31 -6.29
CA ALA A 317 -8.25 2.54 -4.86
C ALA A 317 -6.95 2.36 -4.07
N TYR A 318 -6.20 1.32 -4.43
CA TYR A 318 -4.95 0.94 -3.80
C TYR A 318 -3.87 2.04 -3.87
N LEU A 319 -3.91 2.93 -4.87
CA LEU A 319 -3.00 4.08 -4.99
C LEU A 319 -3.18 5.11 -3.86
N SER A 320 -4.27 5.04 -3.12
CA SER A 320 -4.44 5.77 -1.86
C SER A 320 -4.26 4.87 -0.64
N TRP A 321 -4.66 3.59 -0.72
CA TRP A 321 -4.71 2.70 0.44
C TRP A 321 -3.33 2.28 0.96
N PHE A 322 -2.29 2.26 0.13
CA PHE A 322 -0.93 1.99 0.62
C PHE A 322 -0.44 3.03 1.64
N MET A 323 -1.03 4.23 1.66
CA MET A 323 -0.76 5.29 2.66
C MET A 323 -1.72 5.27 3.84
N LEU A 324 -2.83 4.54 3.77
CA LEU A 324 -3.93 4.61 4.74
C LEU A 324 -3.47 4.33 6.17
N ALA A 325 -2.70 3.25 6.36
CA ALA A 325 -2.11 2.90 7.65
C ALA A 325 -1.32 4.08 8.26
N LEU A 326 -0.52 4.76 7.45
CA LEU A 326 0.27 5.92 7.88
C LEU A 326 -0.63 7.11 8.21
N VAL A 327 -1.62 7.41 7.38
CA VAL A 327 -2.58 8.52 7.62
C VAL A 327 -3.29 8.35 8.96
N ILE A 328 -3.65 7.12 9.31
CA ILE A 328 -4.33 6.80 10.57
C ILE A 328 -3.37 6.88 11.76
N ILE A 329 -2.23 6.17 11.71
CA ILE A 329 -1.39 5.98 12.90
C ILE A 329 -0.47 7.17 13.21
N TYR A 330 -0.13 7.97 12.20
CA TYR A 330 0.90 9.00 12.32
C TYR A 330 0.65 9.99 13.47
N PRO A 331 -0.55 10.59 13.63
CA PRO A 331 -0.80 11.51 14.73
C PRO A 331 -0.64 10.83 16.10
N PHE A 332 -1.12 9.59 16.25
CA PHE A 332 -1.06 8.87 17.52
C PHE A 332 0.37 8.62 18.02
N LEU A 333 1.33 8.45 17.11
CA LEU A 333 2.73 8.18 17.46
C LEU A 333 3.58 9.45 17.55
N LYS A 334 3.08 10.59 17.06
CA LYS A 334 3.79 11.88 17.09
C LYS A 334 3.39 12.77 18.25
N GLN A 335 2.15 12.67 18.70
CA GLN A 335 1.65 13.50 19.78
C GLN A 335 0.64 12.73 20.64
N ARG A 336 0.67 13.00 21.95
CA ARG A 336 -0.31 12.46 22.89
C ARG A 336 -1.61 13.25 22.79
N PHE A 337 -2.70 12.59 22.40
CA PHE A 337 -4.04 13.19 22.28
C PHE A 337 -5.02 12.66 23.34
N PHE A 338 -4.72 11.50 23.92
CA PHE A 338 -5.60 10.80 24.86
C PHE A 338 -4.88 10.49 26.17
N LEU A 339 -5.62 10.45 27.27
CA LEU A 339 -5.09 10.06 28.58
C LEU A 339 -4.52 8.63 28.52
N LYS A 340 -5.29 7.68 27.96
CA LYS A 340 -4.91 6.28 27.75
C LYS A 340 -4.43 6.02 26.32
N GLN A 341 -3.53 6.87 25.80
CA GLN A 341 -3.02 6.84 24.41
C GLN A 341 -2.62 5.45 23.93
N HIS A 342 -1.89 4.69 24.77
CA HIS A 342 -1.40 3.38 24.40
C HIS A 342 -2.54 2.41 24.11
N GLN A 343 -3.54 2.37 24.99
CA GLN A 343 -4.73 1.53 24.82
C GLN A 343 -5.51 1.91 23.56
N VAL A 344 -5.62 3.21 23.27
CA VAL A 344 -6.25 3.71 22.04
C VAL A 344 -5.50 3.23 20.80
N ILE A 345 -4.16 3.23 20.80
CA ILE A 345 -3.36 2.66 19.70
C ILE A 345 -3.69 1.18 19.51
N GLY A 346 -3.83 0.41 20.60
CA GLY A 346 -4.28 -0.98 20.54
C GLY A 346 -5.65 -1.16 19.88
N TYR A 347 -6.63 -0.35 20.27
CA TYR A 347 -7.97 -0.40 19.67
C TYR A 347 -7.96 0.00 18.18
N VAL A 348 -7.16 1.00 17.81
CA VAL A 348 -6.98 1.38 16.40
C VAL A 348 -6.32 0.25 15.62
N LEU A 349 -5.31 -0.41 16.19
CA LEU A 349 -4.60 -1.53 15.57
C LEU A 349 -5.55 -2.68 15.24
N ILE A 350 -6.33 -3.12 16.23
CA ILE A 350 -7.25 -4.25 16.04
C ILE A 350 -8.40 -3.88 15.10
N ALA A 351 -9.01 -2.70 15.27
CA ALA A 351 -10.11 -2.26 14.41
C ALA A 351 -9.69 -2.17 12.93
N TYR A 352 -8.48 -1.64 12.68
CA TYR A 352 -7.93 -1.57 11.32
C TYR A 352 -7.68 -2.97 10.74
N PHE A 353 -7.05 -3.86 11.52
CA PHE A 353 -6.73 -5.22 11.07
C PHE A 353 -7.97 -6.11 10.89
N THR A 354 -9.02 -5.91 11.70
CA THR A 354 -10.27 -6.67 11.59
C THR A 354 -10.89 -6.53 10.20
N PHE A 355 -10.87 -5.34 9.59
CA PHE A 355 -11.33 -5.18 8.21
C PHE A 355 -10.51 -6.05 7.24
N THR A 356 -9.18 -6.00 7.33
CA THR A 356 -8.29 -6.82 6.52
C THR A 356 -8.59 -8.31 6.68
N TYR A 357 -8.73 -8.77 7.91
CA TYR A 357 -8.95 -10.18 8.24
C TYR A 357 -10.33 -10.66 7.79
N LEU A 358 -11.38 -9.86 8.00
CA LEU A 358 -12.72 -10.18 7.52
C LEU A 358 -12.73 -10.37 6.01
N MET A 359 -12.16 -9.43 5.27
CA MET A 359 -12.19 -9.45 3.81
C MET A 359 -11.30 -10.52 3.17
N ASN A 360 -10.15 -10.88 3.79
CA ASN A 360 -9.20 -11.83 3.19
C ASN A 360 -9.27 -13.26 3.76
N VAL A 361 -9.98 -13.47 4.88
CA VAL A 361 -10.00 -14.79 5.54
C VAL A 361 -11.43 -15.28 5.78
N ILE A 362 -12.35 -14.41 6.20
CA ILE A 362 -13.70 -14.83 6.57
C ILE A 362 -14.65 -14.77 5.37
N LEU A 363 -14.50 -13.75 4.51
CA LEU A 363 -15.35 -13.50 3.34
C LEU A 363 -14.67 -13.85 2.00
N ALA A 364 -13.43 -14.35 2.05
CA ALA A 364 -12.60 -14.59 0.87
C ALA A 364 -12.93 -15.88 0.13
#